data_AF-A0A6N7FEU1-F1
#
_entry.id   AF-A0A6N7FEU1-F1
#
_cell.length_a   1.000
_cell.length_b   1.000
_cell.length_c   1.000
_cell.angle_alpha   90.00
_cell.angle_beta   90.00
_cell.angle_gamma   90.00
#
_symmetry.space_group_name_H-M   'P 1'
#
loop_
_entity.id
_entity.type
_entity.pdbx_description
1 polymer ?
#
loop_
_entity_poly.entity_id
_entity_poly.type
_entity_poly.pdbx_seq_one_letter_code
_entity_poly.pdbx_strand_id
1 'polypeptide(L)' 'MSDETPTPPVDERLVARRAELLPEEKEGGSEDAEAQARAILEDSETRAADRDAAPGSFVESRRSEETVEPQD' A
#
# COMPACT_ATOMS: atom_id res chain seq x y z
N MET A 1 -2.38 -4.82 -28.81
CA MET A 1 -3.33 -5.92 -28.50
C MET A 1 -3.58 -5.83 -27.00
N SER A 2 -4.62 -5.11 -26.58
CA SER A 2 -5.00 -5.03 -25.17
C SER A 2 -5.84 -6.26 -24.87
N ASP A 3 -5.30 -7.16 -24.07
CA ASP A 3 -6.05 -8.27 -23.49
C ASP A 3 -6.89 -7.67 -22.35
N GLU A 4 -8.07 -7.16 -22.70
CA GLU A 4 -9.05 -6.74 -21.71
C GLU A 4 -9.68 -8.00 -21.16
N THR A 5 -9.09 -8.54 -20.09
CA THR A 5 -9.67 -9.67 -19.38
C THR A 5 -11.06 -9.24 -18.90
N PRO A 6 -12.15 -9.87 -19.37
CA PRO A 6 -13.48 -9.48 -18.95
C PRO A 6 -13.62 -9.71 -17.45
N THR A 7 -13.96 -8.65 -16.71
CA THR A 7 -14.26 -8.78 -15.28
C THR A 7 -15.45 -9.75 -15.15
N PRO A 8 -15.32 -10.85 -14.39
CA PRO A 8 -16.41 -11.80 -14.25
C PRO A 8 -17.64 -11.11 -13.64
N PRO A 9 -18.86 -11.56 -13.99
CA PRO A 9 -20.07 -11.01 -13.41
C PRO A 9 -20.03 -11.15 -11.88
N VAL A 10 -20.40 -10.08 -11.19
CA VAL A 10 -20.44 -10.03 -9.72
C VAL A 10 -21.53 -10.98 -9.22
N ASP A 11 -21.16 -11.97 -8.41
CA ASP A 11 -22.11 -12.86 -7.74
C ASP A 11 -22.67 -12.15 -6.49
N GLU A 12 -23.93 -11.73 -6.55
CA GLU A 12 -24.64 -11.05 -5.46
C GLU A 12 -24.64 -11.85 -4.15
N ARG A 13 -24.62 -13.19 -4.20
CA ARG A 13 -24.59 -14.04 -2.99
C ARG A 13 -23.23 -13.98 -2.30
N LEU A 14 -22.15 -13.93 -3.07
CA LEU A 14 -20.80 -13.76 -2.53
C LEU A 14 -20.62 -12.35 -1.94
N VAL A 15 -21.21 -11.33 -2.58
CA VAL A 15 -21.21 -9.96 -2.05
C VAL A 15 -21.95 -9.91 -0.72
N ALA A 16 -23.18 -10.41 -0.64
CA ALA A 16 -23.97 -10.42 0.58
C ALA A 16 -23.26 -11.15 1.73
N ARG A 17 -22.61 -12.28 1.45
CA ARG A 17 -21.84 -13.05 2.44
C ARG A 17 -20.62 -12.30 2.99
N ARG A 18 -19.95 -11.51 2.15
CA ARG A 18 -18.76 -10.72 2.54
C ARG A 18 -19.10 -9.33 3.08
N ALA A 19 -20.31 -8.85 2.88
CA ALA A 19 -20.76 -7.57 3.41
C ALA A 19 -20.87 -7.58 4.94
N GLU A 20 -21.04 -8.76 5.55
CA GLU A 20 -20.99 -8.92 6.99
C GLU A 20 -19.53 -9.03 7.46
N LEU A 21 -19.10 -8.05 8.27
CA LEU A 21 -17.77 -8.07 8.90
C LEU A 21 -17.64 -9.27 9.87
N LEU A 22 -16.49 -9.91 9.82
CA LEU A 22 -16.07 -10.90 10.81
C LEU A 22 -15.92 -10.26 12.21
N PRO A 23 -16.03 -11.02 13.30
CA PRO A 23 -15.77 -10.51 14.65
C PRO A 23 -14.44 -9.74 14.77
N GLU A 24 -13.39 -10.28 14.16
CA GLU A 24 -12.05 -9.67 14.14
C GLU A 24 -12.00 -8.36 13.36
N GLU A 25 -12.83 -8.21 12.32
CA GLU A 25 -12.92 -6.99 11.50
C GLU A 25 -13.76 -5.90 12.17
N LYS A 26 -14.65 -6.28 13.09
CA LYS A 26 -15.45 -5.33 13.89
C LYS A 26 -14.62 -4.65 14.99
N GLU A 27 -13.67 -5.39 15.54
CA GLU A 27 -12.69 -4.86 16.50
C GLU A 27 -11.49 -4.22 15.79
N GLY A 28 -11.33 -4.48 14.50
CA GLY A 28 -10.25 -3.94 13.67
C GLY A 28 -10.41 -2.45 13.39
N GLY A 29 -9.33 -1.69 13.62
CA GLY A 29 -9.29 -0.26 13.36
C GLY A 29 -8.47 0.47 14.42
N SER A 30 -8.18 1.75 14.18
CA SER A 30 -7.67 2.62 15.23
C SER A 30 -8.83 3.15 16.07
N GLU A 31 -8.64 3.21 17.39
CA GLU A 31 -9.57 3.89 18.30
C GLU A 31 -9.76 5.37 17.94
N ASP A 32 -8.73 5.99 17.34
CA ASP A 32 -8.76 7.34 16.78
C ASP A 32 -8.12 7.33 15.38
N ALA A 33 -8.95 7.25 14.35
CA ALA A 33 -8.50 7.23 12.97
C ALA A 33 -7.87 8.57 12.54
N GLU A 34 -8.35 9.70 13.08
CA GLU A 34 -7.82 11.02 12.73
C GLU A 34 -6.43 11.26 13.33
N ALA A 35 -6.22 10.84 14.59
CA ALA A 35 -4.91 10.90 15.21
C ALA A 35 -3.90 9.98 14.50
N GLN A 36 -4.31 8.76 14.14
CA GLN A 36 -3.46 7.85 13.38
C GLN A 36 -3.09 8.44 12.02
N ALA A 37 -4.06 9.00 11.30
CA ALA A 37 -3.82 9.63 10.00
C ALA A 37 -2.85 10.81 10.11
N ARG A 38 -3.02 11.67 11.12
CA ARG A 38 -2.11 12.79 11.40
C ARG A 38 -0.68 12.32 11.64
N ALA A 39 -0.50 11.30 12.47
CA ALA A 39 0.82 10.75 12.77
C ALA A 39 1.50 10.16 11.52
N ILE A 40 0.75 9.46 10.66
CA ILE A 40 1.27 8.90 9.40
C ILE A 40 1.71 10.01 8.45
N LEU A 41 0.93 11.09 8.33
CA LEU A 41 1.26 12.21 7.45
C LEU A 41 2.53 12.93 7.93
N GLU A 42 2.66 13.19 9.23
CA GLU A 42 3.85 13.82 9.82
C GLU A 42 5.12 12.98 9.62
N ASP A 43 5.04 11.66 9.86
CA ASP A 43 6.15 10.74 9.58
C ASP A 43 6.50 10.74 8.07
N SER A 44 5.49 10.75 7.21
CA SER A 44 5.68 10.74 5.77
C SER A 44 6.33 12.03 5.26
N GLU A 45 5.94 13.19 5.79
CA GLU A 45 6.59 14.47 5.49
C GLU A 45 8.07 14.44 5.88
N THR A 46 8.38 13.87 7.06
CA THR A 46 9.76 13.70 7.52
C THR A 46 10.57 12.84 6.56
N ARG A 47 10.05 11.67 6.15
CA ARG A 47 10.71 10.77 5.20
C ARG A 47 10.79 11.32 3.77
N ALA A 48 9.88 12.22 3.40
CA ALA A 48 9.92 12.90 2.12
C ALA A 48 11.02 13.97 2.07
N ALA A 49 11.25 14.67 3.18
CA ALA A 49 12.32 15.66 3.31
C ALA A 49 13.70 15.01 3.50
N ASP A 50 13.76 13.86 4.18
CA ASP A 50 14.98 13.13 4.49
C ASP A 50 14.79 11.63 4.24
N ARG A 51 15.49 11.11 3.21
CA ARG A 51 15.43 9.70 2.81
C ARG A 51 15.97 8.77 3.90
N ASP A 52 16.86 9.25 4.75
CA ASP A 52 17.48 8.47 5.83
C ASP A 52 16.64 8.49 7.12
N ALA A 53 15.57 9.29 7.18
CA ALA A 53 14.71 9.40 8.37
C ALA A 53 13.85 8.16 8.64
N ALA A 54 13.74 7.23 7.68
CA ALA A 54 12.97 6.01 7.83
C ALA A 54 13.73 4.97 8.68
N PRO A 55 13.29 4.67 9.92
CA PRO A 55 14.05 3.82 10.83
C PRO A 55 14.15 2.38 10.30
N GLY A 56 15.36 1.85 10.26
CA GLY A 56 15.63 0.50 9.79
C GLY A 56 15.51 0.29 8.28
N SER A 57 15.31 1.36 7.50
CA SER A 57 15.34 1.27 6.04
C SER A 57 16.78 1.21 5.51
N PHE A 58 17.03 0.37 4.51
CA PHE A 58 18.29 0.38 3.76
C PHE A 58 18.11 1.30 2.55
N VAL A 59 18.86 2.40 2.55
CA VAL A 59 18.83 3.39 1.48
C VAL A 59 19.89 3.02 0.44
N GLU A 60 19.48 2.30 -0.61
CA GLU A 60 20.39 1.95 -1.70
C GLU A 60 20.65 3.18 -2.59
N SER A 61 21.92 3.40 -2.94
CA SER A 61 22.38 4.43 -3.87
C SER A 61 23.08 3.78 -5.06
N ARG A 62 22.33 3.50 -6.14
CA ARG A 62 22.91 3.04 -7.41
C ARG A 62 23.22 4.19 -8.34
N ARG A 63 24.33 4.09 -9.04
CA ARG A 63 24.75 4.97 -10.12
C ARG A 63 24.26 4.44 -11.46
N SER A 64 24.18 5.31 -12.46
CA SER A 64 23.79 4.92 -13.81
C SER A 64 24.71 3.87 -14.41
N GLU A 65 26.01 3.91 -14.09
CA GLU A 65 27.01 2.92 -14.51
C GLU A 65 26.81 1.51 -13.89
N GLU A 66 25.99 1.37 -12.85
CA GLU A 66 25.70 0.09 -12.18
C GLU A 66 24.45 -0.60 -12.73
N THR A 67 23.86 -0.06 -13.80
CA THR A 67 22.74 -0.67 -14.53
C THR A 67 23.23 -1.68 -15.56
N VAL A 68 22.54 -2.82 -15.66
CA VAL A 68 22.77 -3.80 -16.74
C VAL A 68 22.22 -3.29 -18.06
N GLU A 69 22.92 -3.54 -19.18
CA GLU A 69 22.39 -3.18 -20.49
C GLU A 69 21.19 -4.07 -20.85
N PRO A 70 20.09 -3.48 -21.35
CA PRO A 70 18.93 -4.25 -21.79
C PRO A 70 19.35 -5.20 -22.92
N GLN A 71 18.88 -6.45 -22.85
CA GLN A 71 19.10 -7.44 -23.91
C GLN A 71 17.99 -7.28 -24.96
N ASP A 72 18.34 -7.37 -26.24
CA ASP A 72 17.40 -7.38 -27.37
C ASP A 72 16.50 -8.64 -27.39
#